data_AF-A0A966QN15-F1
#
_entry.id   AF-A0A966QN15-F1
#
_cell.length_a   1.000
_cell.length_b   1.000
_cell.length_c   1.000
_cell.angle_alpha   90.00
_cell.angle_beta   90.00
_cell.angle_gamma   90.00
#
_symmetry.space_group_name_H-M   'P 1'
#
loop_
_entity.id
_entity.type
_entity.pdbx_description
1 polymer ?
#
loop_
_entity_poly.entity_id
_entity_poly.type
_entity_poly.pdbx_seq_one_letter_code
_entity_poly.pdbx_strand_id
1 'polypeptide(L)'
;MSNKILRVQVSPAALGDALQDFIQAANSAQAGRAVKPRFSVGFSEVGQLLAAFTPKRWELIGALRESGPCSVRALAGKLGRDYKNVHT
;
A
#
# COMPACT_ATOMS: atom_id res chain seq x y z
N MET A 1 15.60 -0.29 -10.57
CA MET A 1 14.59 -0.46 -9.50
C MET A 1 13.32 -1.04 -10.10
N SER A 2 12.77 -2.15 -9.57
CA SER A 2 11.48 -2.67 -10.04
C SER A 2 10.38 -1.64 -9.74
N ASN A 3 9.67 -1.18 -10.76
CA ASN A 3 8.64 -0.15 -10.64
C ASN A 3 7.37 -0.72 -9.95
N LYS A 4 7.41 -0.85 -8.62
CA LYS A 4 6.28 -1.29 -7.80
C LYS A 4 5.36 -0.07 -7.57
N ILE A 5 4.20 -0.08 -8.23
CA ILE A 5 3.19 0.97 -8.11
C ILE A 5 2.09 0.47 -7.19
N LEU A 6 1.93 1.12 -6.04
CA LEU A 6 0.77 0.94 -5.15
C LEU A 6 -0.41 1.72 -5.76
N ARG A 7 -1.47 1.00 -6.13
CA ARG A 7 -2.73 1.59 -6.58
C ARG A 7 -3.59 1.88 -5.36
N VAL A 8 -4.08 3.10 -5.28
CA VAL A 8 -5.00 3.52 -4.23
C VAL A 8 -6.32 3.87 -4.90
N GLN A 9 -7.40 3.23 -4.48
CA GLN A 9 -8.71 3.33 -5.12
C GLN A 9 -9.78 3.65 -4.08
N VAL A 10 -10.79 4.41 -4.49
CA VAL A 10 -11.99 4.70 -3.70
C VAL A 10 -13.19 4.22 -4.50
N SER A 11 -13.98 3.33 -3.92
CA SER A 11 -15.13 2.70 -4.56
C SER A 11 -16.07 2.20 -3.47
N PRO A 12 -17.39 2.44 -3.56
CA PRO A 12 -18.35 1.83 -2.63
C PRO A 12 -18.25 0.30 -2.59
N ALA A 13 -17.77 -0.32 -3.67
CA ALA A 13 -17.53 -1.75 -3.80
C ALA A 13 -16.07 -2.17 -3.53
N ALA A 14 -15.25 -1.35 -2.84
CA ALA A 14 -13.81 -1.59 -2.67
C ALA A 14 -13.42 -3.01 -2.23
N LEU A 15 -14.18 -3.62 -1.31
CA LEU A 15 -13.97 -5.02 -0.91
C LEU A 15 -14.28 -5.99 -2.06
N GLY A 16 -15.39 -5.78 -2.75
CA GLY A 16 -15.76 -6.55 -3.93
C GLY A 16 -14.71 -6.46 -5.04
N ASP A 17 -14.21 -5.25 -5.31
CA ASP A 17 -13.15 -5.01 -6.30
C ASP A 17 -11.86 -5.77 -5.93
N ALA A 18 -11.46 -5.73 -4.66
CA ALA A 18 -10.29 -6.47 -4.16
C ALA A 18 -10.47 -7.99 -4.24
N LEU A 19 -11.67 -8.50 -3.92
CA LEU A 19 -12.00 -9.92 -4.03
C LEU A 19 -12.01 -10.38 -5.50
N GLN A 20 -12.50 -9.55 -6.42
CA GLN A 20 -12.46 -9.85 -7.86
C GLN A 20 -11.02 -9.90 -8.38
N ASP A 21 -10.17 -8.93 -8.01
CA ASP A 21 -8.75 -8.93 -8.34
C ASP A 21 -8.06 -10.22 -7.82
N PHE A 22 -8.39 -10.63 -6.59
CA PHE A 22 -7.88 -11.87 -6.00
C PHE A 22 -8.36 -13.12 -6.75
N ILE A 23 -9.66 -13.24 -7.04
CA ILE A 23 -10.23 -14.39 -7.76
C ILE A 23 -9.56 -14.54 -9.13
N GLN A 24 -9.37 -13.45 -9.86
CA GLN A 24 -8.69 -13.47 -11.16
C GLN A 24 -7.24 -13.96 -11.06
N ALA A 25 -6.51 -13.49 -10.05
CA ALA A 25 -5.14 -13.92 -9.77
C ALA A 25 -5.09 -15.41 -9.37
N ALA A 26 -6.00 -15.85 -8.49
CA ALA A 26 -6.09 -17.23 -8.03
C ALA A 26 -6.42 -18.20 -9.18
N ASN A 27 -7.41 -17.89 -10.00
CA ASN A 27 -7.78 -18.70 -11.16
C ASN A 27 -6.63 -18.80 -12.18
N SER A 28 -5.91 -17.70 -12.39
CA SER A 28 -4.74 -17.70 -13.28
C SER A 28 -3.60 -18.56 -12.73
N ALA A 29 -3.32 -18.46 -11.44
CA ALA A 29 -2.32 -19.28 -10.77
C ALA A 29 -2.68 -20.77 -10.82
N GLN A 30 -3.95 -21.12 -10.54
CA GLN A 30 -4.44 -22.50 -10.58
C GLN A 30 -4.35 -23.10 -11.99
N ALA A 31 -4.55 -22.29 -13.03
CA ALA A 31 -4.39 -22.68 -14.43
C ALA A 31 -2.92 -22.71 -14.90
N GLY A 32 -1.94 -22.51 -14.01
CA GLY A 32 -0.50 -22.50 -14.34
C GLY A 32 -0.07 -21.28 -15.16
N ARG A 33 -0.88 -20.22 -15.23
CA ARG A 33 -0.56 -18.99 -15.98
C ARG A 33 0.29 -18.06 -15.10
N ALA A 34 1.16 -17.30 -15.76
CA ALA A 34 1.92 -16.25 -15.07
C ALA A 34 0.98 -15.17 -14.52
N VAL A 35 1.09 -14.90 -13.21
CA VAL A 35 0.31 -13.85 -12.54
C VAL A 35 1.19 -12.60 -12.38
N LYS A 36 0.73 -11.47 -12.92
CA LYS A 36 1.39 -10.19 -12.71
C LYS A 36 1.06 -9.68 -11.30
N PRO A 37 2.06 -9.38 -10.44
CA PRO A 37 1.79 -8.83 -9.12
C PRO A 37 1.01 -7.52 -9.20
N ARG A 38 -0.11 -7.45 -8.48
CA ARG A 38 -0.93 -6.25 -8.33
C ARG A 38 -0.87 -5.81 -6.87
N PHE A 39 -0.44 -4.56 -6.65
CA PHE A 39 -0.43 -3.94 -5.33
C PHE A 39 -1.51 -2.88 -5.31
N SER A 40 -2.61 -3.15 -4.61
CA SER A 40 -3.75 -2.24 -4.48
C SER A 40 -4.22 -2.15 -3.04
N VAL A 41 -4.72 -0.97 -2.66
CA VAL A 41 -5.48 -0.73 -1.44
C VAL A 41 -6.74 0.03 -1.83
N GLY A 42 -7.89 -0.48 -1.41
CA GLY A 42 -9.20 0.10 -1.68
C GLY A 42 -9.83 0.68 -0.41
N PHE A 43 -10.56 1.79 -0.57
CA PHE A 43 -11.36 2.42 0.47
C PHE A 43 -12.81 2.54 0.00
N SER A 44 -13.77 2.34 0.89
CA SER A 44 -15.19 2.47 0.54
C SER A 44 -15.58 3.93 0.28
N GLU A 45 -14.91 4.85 0.97
CA GLU A 45 -15.19 6.28 0.91
C GLU A 45 -13.92 7.12 0.94
N VAL A 46 -13.98 8.32 0.36
CA VAL A 46 -12.83 9.22 0.30
C VAL A 46 -12.40 9.71 1.69
N GLY A 47 -13.34 9.81 2.63
CA GLY A 47 -13.05 10.16 4.02
C GLY A 47 -12.12 9.15 4.69
N GLN A 48 -12.32 7.85 4.44
CA GLN A 48 -11.44 6.80 4.98
C GLN A 48 -10.03 6.89 4.39
N LEU A 49 -9.93 7.16 3.08
CA LEU A 49 -8.65 7.37 2.42
C LEU A 49 -7.88 8.53 3.06
N LEU A 50 -8.53 9.68 3.23
CA LEU A 50 -7.90 10.89 3.78
C LEU A 50 -7.53 10.74 5.26
N ALA A 51 -8.33 9.98 6.03
CA ALA A 51 -8.00 9.63 7.41
C ALA A 51 -6.79 8.69 7.50
N ALA A 52 -6.66 7.76 6.55
CA ALA A 52 -5.53 6.84 6.48
C ALA A 52 -4.25 7.55 6.03
N PHE A 53 -4.30 8.34 4.95
CA PHE A 53 -3.14 9.02 4.39
C PHE A 53 -3.13 10.52 4.72
N THR A 54 -2.86 10.82 5.99
CA THR A 54 -2.58 12.19 6.44
C THR A 54 -1.27 12.72 5.81
N PRO A 55 -1.04 14.04 5.76
CA PRO A 55 0.20 14.62 5.20
C PRO A 55 1.47 13.98 5.78
N LYS A 56 1.51 13.76 7.10
CA LYS A 56 2.66 13.13 7.76
C LYS A 56 2.87 11.68 7.36
N ARG A 57 1.79 10.92 7.09
CA ARG A 57 1.88 9.54 6.59
C ARG A 57 2.31 9.48 5.12
N TRP A 58 1.91 10.46 4.30
CA TRP A 58 2.45 10.60 2.94
C TRP A 58 3.97 10.80 2.94
N GLU A 59 4.48 11.65 3.84
CA GLU A 59 5.93 11.83 4.02
C GLU A 59 6.63 10.51 4.41
N LEU A 60 6.03 9.72 5.32
CA LEU A 60 6.57 8.41 5.70
C LEU A 60 6.67 7.46 4.49
N ILE A 61 5.62 7.40 3.67
CA ILE A 61 5.56 6.53 2.49
C ILE A 61 6.58 6.97 1.43
N GLY A 62 6.74 8.28 1.23
CA GLY A 62 7.77 8.83 0.34
C GLY A 62 9.17 8.41 0.78
N ALA A 63 9.50 8.62 2.05
CA ALA A 63 10.79 8.22 2.61
C ALA A 63 11.01 6.70 2.57
N LEU A 64 9.97 5.88 2.79
CA LEU A 64 10.06 4.42 2.67
C LEU A 64 10.30 4.00 1.21
N ARG A 65 9.69 4.68 0.24
CA ARG A 65 9.90 4.42 -1.19
C ARG A 65 11.34 4.75 -1.61
N GLU A 66 11.90 5.85 -1.13
CA GLU A 66 13.28 6.25 -1.42
C GLU A 66 14.32 5.35 -0.73
N SER A 67 14.06 4.98 0.52
CA SER A 67 14.98 4.16 1.32
C SER A 67 14.90 2.66 1.05
N GLY A 68 13.84 2.20 0.39
CA GLY A 68 13.54 0.78 0.22
C GLY A 68 13.02 0.11 1.49
N PRO A 69 12.76 -1.21 1.45
CA PRO A 69 12.27 -1.96 2.61
C PRO A 69 13.23 -1.82 3.79
N CYS A 70 12.73 -1.28 4.91
CA CYS A 70 13.51 -1.13 6.14
C CYS A 70 12.61 -1.24 7.37
N SER A 71 13.22 -1.36 8.55
CA SER A 71 12.47 -1.40 9.81
C SER A 71 11.89 -0.01 10.15
N VAL A 72 10.81 0.01 10.93
CA VAL A 72 10.20 1.26 11.44
C VAL A 72 11.24 2.14 12.15
N ARG A 73 12.15 1.53 12.92
CA ARG A 73 13.26 2.24 13.59
C ARG A 73 14.23 2.88 12.59
N ALA A 74 14.60 2.17 11.52
CA ALA A 74 15.48 2.71 10.49
C ALA A 74 14.81 3.88 9.75
N LEU A 75 13.51 3.77 9.46
CA LEU A 75 12.74 4.85 8.84
C LEU A 75 12.66 6.08 9.76
N ALA A 76 12.40 5.88 11.05
CA ALA A 76 12.38 6.95 12.04
C ALA A 76 13.74 7.69 12.11
N GLY A 77 14.84 6.94 12.14
CA GLY A 77 16.20 7.50 12.11
C GLY A 77 16.47 8.31 10.84
N LYS A 78 16.06 7.81 9.67
CA LYS A 78 16.21 8.53 8.38
C LYS A 78 15.41 9.83 8.33
N LEU A 79 14.25 9.87 8.98
CA LEU A 79 13.38 11.04 9.03
C LEU A 79 13.71 12.02 10.16
N GLY A 80 14.66 11.68 11.04
CA GLY A 80 14.92 12.47 12.25
C GLY A 80 13.71 12.56 13.19
N ARG A 81 12.87 11.51 13.23
CA ARG A 81 11.65 11.46 14.05
C ARG A 81 11.80 10.49 15.21
N ASP A 82 11.12 10.80 16.30
CA ASP A 82 10.92 9.83 17.38
C ASP A 82 10.19 8.59 16.85
N TYR A 83 10.65 7.41 17.25
CA TYR A 83 10.06 6.13 16.89
C TYR A 83 8.55 6.04 17.15
N LYS A 84 8.08 6.58 18.28
CA LYS A 84 6.65 6.63 18.65
C LYS A 84 5.76 7.37 17.63
N ASN A 85 6.35 8.33 16.91
CA ASN A 85 5.65 9.13 15.90
C ASN A 85 5.70 8.49 14.50
N VAL A 86 6.30 7.30 14.39
CA VAL A 86 6.42 6.53 13.14
C VAL A 86 5.77 5.15 13.26
N HIS A 87 5.76 4.53 14.43
CA HIS A 87 5.17 3.19 14.62
C HIS A 87 3.63 3.17 14.68
N THR A 88 2.99 4.33 14.87
CA THR A 88 1.58 4.46 15.28
C THR A 88 0.71 5.08 14.20
#